data_AF-A0A6P4BL84-F1
#
_entry.id   AF-A0A6P4BL84-F1
#
_cell.length_a   1.000
_cell.length_b   1.000
_cell.length_c   1.000
_cell.angle_alpha   90.00
_cell.angle_beta   90.00
_cell.angle_gamma   90.00
#
_symmetry.space_group_name_H-M   'P 1'
#
loop_
_entity.id
_entity.type
_entity.pdbx_description
1 polymer ?
#
loop_
_entity_poly.entity_id
_entity_poly.type
_entity_poly.pdbx_seq_one_letter_code
_entity_poly.pdbx_strand_id
1 'polypeptide(L)'
;MVRKKVNVHGDGVRSRNEETEWEKRSDDAPTPKLRLRIAYGGLRYEISVSCMSSFLEVKILSVETGLQVDEQSLVYRGRERENGEYLDICGVKDRSNLVLIEDLSSIQRRFIQMRRNAKIQTATGAINDIILQLDHLAQQIHTYATLS
;
A
#
# COMPACT_ATOMS: atom_id res chain seq x y z
N MET A 1 -28.21 85.86 11.12
CA MET A 1 -29.49 85.22 11.53
C MET A 1 -29.46 83.77 11.05
N VAL A 2 -29.54 82.80 11.98
CA VAL A 2 -30.62 81.75 12.05
C VAL A 2 -30.53 80.73 10.90
N ARG A 3 -30.42 79.40 11.04
CA ARG A 3 -30.49 78.42 12.14
C ARG A 3 -29.90 77.08 11.67
N LYS A 4 -29.47 76.31 12.65
CA LYS A 4 -29.09 74.89 12.72
C LYS A 4 -30.26 73.95 12.35
N LYS A 5 -30.00 72.80 11.72
CA LYS A 5 -30.70 71.49 11.87
C LYS A 5 -29.81 70.39 11.24
N VAL A 6 -29.15 69.51 12.04
CA VAL A 6 -29.61 68.18 12.56
C VAL A 6 -29.66 67.13 11.43
N ASN A 7 -29.11 65.91 11.46
CA ASN A 7 -28.26 65.11 12.36
C ASN A 7 -28.00 63.76 11.62
N VAL A 8 -26.81 63.15 11.82
CA VAL A 8 -26.43 61.70 11.83
C VAL A 8 -26.96 60.73 10.75
N HIS A 9 -26.17 59.81 10.17
CA HIS A 9 -25.20 58.88 10.76
C HIS A 9 -24.26 58.38 9.65
N GLY A 10 -23.08 57.88 10.04
CA GLY A 10 -22.48 56.75 9.32
C GLY A 10 -21.01 56.90 9.02
N ASP A 11 -20.20 56.44 9.97
CA ASP A 11 -18.79 56.10 9.82
C ASP A 11 -18.53 55.22 8.59
N GLY A 12 -17.31 55.29 8.04
CA GLY A 12 -16.90 54.28 7.07
C GLY A 12 -15.66 54.60 6.26
N VAL A 13 -14.52 54.70 6.95
CA VAL A 13 -13.14 54.54 6.49
C VAL A 13 -12.97 54.03 5.04
N ARG A 14 -12.46 54.89 4.17
CA ARG A 14 -11.93 54.55 2.85
C ARG A 14 -10.49 54.05 3.02
N SER A 15 -10.32 52.78 3.38
CA SER A 15 -9.03 52.09 3.30
C SER A 15 -9.05 51.11 2.15
N ARG A 16 -8.15 51.41 1.21
CA ARG A 16 -7.69 50.62 0.08
C ARG A 16 -7.35 49.20 0.55
N ASN A 17 -8.21 48.23 0.23
CA ASN A 17 -7.83 46.82 0.23
C ASN A 17 -7.28 46.51 -1.16
N GLU A 18 -5.99 46.19 -1.20
CA GLU A 18 -5.31 45.62 -2.36
C GLU A 18 -5.90 44.23 -2.61
N GLU A 19 -6.52 44.08 -3.78
CA GLU A 19 -7.08 42.85 -4.31
C GLU A 19 -5.99 41.79 -4.46
N THR A 20 -5.94 40.88 -3.50
CA THR A 20 -5.29 39.57 -3.64
C THR A 20 -6.21 38.65 -4.44
N GLU A 21 -6.43 39.01 -5.71
CA GLU A 21 -7.17 38.19 -6.68
C GLU A 21 -6.16 37.45 -7.58
N TRP A 22 -5.47 36.46 -7.03
CA TRP A 22 -4.69 35.51 -7.84
C TRP A 22 -4.89 34.06 -7.43
N GLU A 23 -5.97 33.73 -6.71
CA GLU A 23 -6.26 32.35 -6.33
C GLU A 23 -7.39 31.75 -7.19
N LYS A 24 -7.07 30.61 -7.79
CA LYS A 24 -7.93 29.67 -8.54
C LYS A 24 -8.27 30.03 -9.98
N ARG A 25 -7.22 30.10 -10.81
CA ARG A 25 -7.30 29.34 -12.07
C ARG A 25 -6.91 27.89 -11.76
N SER A 26 -7.88 27.13 -11.26
CA SER A 26 -7.78 25.68 -11.33
C SER A 26 -7.80 25.32 -12.81
N ASP A 27 -6.62 25.09 -13.38
CA ASP A 27 -6.46 24.23 -14.55
C ASP A 27 -6.91 22.82 -14.15
N ASP A 28 -8.23 22.64 -14.04
CA ASP A 28 -8.89 21.36 -13.76
C ASP A 28 -9.03 20.59 -15.08
N ALA A 29 -7.92 20.48 -15.82
CA ALA A 29 -7.82 19.49 -16.88
C ALA A 29 -7.75 18.13 -16.17
N PRO A 30 -8.69 17.20 -16.40
CA PRO A 30 -8.60 15.87 -15.82
C PRO A 30 -7.27 15.26 -16.26
N THR A 31 -6.37 15.01 -15.30
CA THR A 31 -5.14 14.26 -15.60
C THR A 31 -5.59 12.94 -16.25
N PRO A 32 -5.15 12.63 -17.48
CA PRO A 32 -5.69 11.49 -18.20
C PRO A 32 -5.35 10.21 -17.43
N LYS A 33 -6.39 9.61 -16.84
CA LYS A 33 -6.27 8.35 -16.11
C LYS A 33 -6.28 7.20 -17.11
N LEU A 34 -5.27 6.34 -17.03
CA LEU A 34 -5.17 5.09 -17.76
C LEU A 34 -5.83 3.99 -16.93
N ARG A 35 -6.76 3.25 -17.52
CA ARG A 35 -7.22 1.97 -16.97
C ARG A 35 -6.26 0.88 -17.39
N LEU A 36 -5.62 0.22 -16.44
CA LEU A 36 -4.66 -0.85 -16.69
C LEU A 36 -5.27 -2.19 -16.29
N ARG A 37 -5.07 -3.21 -17.12
CA ARG A 37 -5.48 -4.58 -16.84
C ARG A 37 -4.24 -5.38 -16.47
N ILE A 38 -4.15 -5.80 -15.22
CA ILE A 38 -2.97 -6.44 -14.67
C ILE A 38 -3.30 -7.91 -14.38
N ALA A 39 -2.64 -8.82 -15.09
CA ALA A 39 -2.77 -10.25 -14.84
C ALA A 39 -1.72 -10.70 -13.81
N TYR A 40 -2.14 -11.43 -12.79
CA TYR A 40 -1.26 -12.03 -11.79
C TYR A 40 -1.70 -13.47 -11.53
N GLY A 41 -0.90 -14.45 -11.97
CA GLY A 41 -1.30 -15.86 -11.95
C GLY A 41 -2.63 -16.08 -12.69
N GLY A 42 -3.66 -16.54 -11.97
CA GLY A 42 -5.03 -16.70 -12.49
C GLY A 42 -5.95 -15.48 -12.26
N LEU A 43 -5.49 -14.48 -11.51
CA LEU A 43 -6.26 -13.30 -11.15
C LEU A 43 -6.03 -12.16 -12.16
N ARG A 44 -7.03 -11.28 -12.25
CA ARG A 44 -6.99 -10.08 -13.09
C ARG A 44 -7.46 -8.88 -12.28
N TYR A 45 -6.62 -7.87 -12.23
CA TYR A 45 -6.90 -6.61 -11.56
C TYR A 45 -7.12 -5.51 -12.62
N GLU A 46 -8.02 -4.59 -12.35
CA GLU A 46 -8.20 -3.39 -13.15
C GLU A 46 -8.01 -2.17 -12.26
N ILE A 47 -6.98 -1.37 -12.56
CA ILE A 47 -6.66 -0.16 -11.78
C ILE A 47 -6.70 1.07 -12.68
N SER A 48 -6.99 2.23 -12.10
CA SER A 48 -6.94 3.51 -12.80
C SER A 48 -5.81 4.37 -12.22
N VAL A 49 -4.78 4.64 -13.02
CA VAL A 49 -3.59 5.41 -12.63
C VAL A 49 -3.35 6.58 -13.59
N SER A 50 -2.57 7.58 -13.21
CA SER A 50 -2.22 8.67 -14.12
C SER A 50 -1.34 8.16 -15.25
N CYS A 51 -1.43 8.74 -16.45
CA CYS A 51 -0.47 8.42 -17.51
C CYS A 51 0.97 8.83 -17.18
N MET A 52 1.15 9.80 -16.29
CA MET A 52 2.45 10.27 -15.79
C MET A 52 2.94 9.46 -14.57
N SER A 53 2.20 8.43 -14.16
CA SER A 53 2.61 7.56 -13.07
C SER A 53 3.77 6.66 -13.48
N SER A 54 4.57 6.26 -12.50
CA SER A 54 5.61 5.24 -12.65
C SER A 54 5.07 3.82 -12.51
N PHE A 55 5.84 2.82 -12.96
CA PHE A 55 5.52 1.41 -12.68
C PHE A 55 5.50 1.11 -11.18
N LEU A 56 6.24 1.86 -10.35
CA LEU A 56 6.17 1.77 -8.89
C LEU A 56 4.77 2.07 -8.36
N GLU A 57 4.10 3.10 -8.88
CA GLU A 57 2.73 3.45 -8.47
C GLU A 57 1.71 2.39 -8.89
N VAL A 58 1.99 1.60 -9.92
CA VAL A 58 1.15 0.46 -10.31
C VAL A 58 1.27 -0.70 -9.31
N LYS A 59 2.37 -0.77 -8.55
CA LYS A 59 2.61 -1.79 -7.49
C LYS A 59 1.85 -1.53 -6.19
N ILE A 60 0.88 -0.60 -6.18
CA ILE A 60 -0.13 -0.50 -5.12
C ILE A 60 -0.92 -1.80 -4.91
N LEU A 61 -0.89 -2.69 -5.91
CA LEU A 61 -1.37 -4.06 -5.82
C LEU A 61 -0.66 -4.92 -4.76
N SER A 62 0.39 -4.42 -4.09
CA SER A 62 1.01 -5.08 -2.93
C SER A 62 0.02 -5.42 -1.83
N VAL A 63 -0.99 -4.56 -1.60
CA VAL A 63 -2.06 -4.83 -0.63
C VAL A 63 -2.96 -5.97 -1.11
N GLU A 64 -3.29 -6.01 -2.40
CA GLU A 64 -4.24 -6.98 -2.97
C GLU A 64 -3.59 -8.34 -3.26
N THR A 65 -2.31 -8.36 -3.61
CA THR A 65 -1.54 -9.57 -3.94
C THR A 65 -0.79 -10.14 -2.74
N GLY A 66 -0.61 -9.34 -1.68
CA GLY A 66 0.19 -9.69 -0.50
C GLY A 66 1.70 -9.73 -0.75
N LEU A 67 2.15 -9.38 -1.96
CA LEU A 67 3.56 -9.31 -2.33
C LEU A 67 4.14 -7.95 -2.00
N GLN A 68 5.37 -7.90 -1.46
CA GLN A 68 6.05 -6.62 -1.29
C GLN A 68 6.38 -5.99 -2.65
N VAL A 69 6.52 -4.66 -2.67
CA VAL A 69 6.82 -3.89 -3.89
C VAL A 69 8.12 -4.38 -4.56
N ASP A 70 9.11 -4.80 -3.78
CA ASP A 70 10.40 -5.31 -4.26
C ASP A 70 10.31 -6.74 -4.80
N GLU A 71 9.29 -7.49 -4.40
CA GLU A 71 9.03 -8.86 -4.87
C GLU A 71 8.15 -8.87 -6.13
N GLN A 72 7.62 -7.72 -6.51
CA GLN A 72 6.79 -7.56 -7.70
C GLN A 72 7.65 -7.19 -8.91
N SER A 73 7.33 -7.74 -10.06
CA SER A 73 7.92 -7.36 -11.34
C SER A 73 6.82 -7.22 -12.39
N LEU A 74 6.78 -6.06 -13.06
CA LEU A 74 5.76 -5.73 -14.04
C LEU A 74 6.33 -5.96 -15.44
N VAL A 75 5.63 -6.77 -16.23
CA VAL A 75 5.97 -7.07 -17.61
C VAL A 75 4.96 -6.41 -18.53
N TYR A 76 5.44 -5.53 -19.40
CA TYR A 76 4.65 -4.92 -20.47
C TYR A 76 5.26 -5.23 -21.83
N ARG A 77 4.45 -5.82 -22.73
CA ARG A 77 4.89 -6.28 -24.07
C ARG A 77 6.10 -7.21 -24.04
N GLY A 78 6.14 -8.13 -23.06
CA GLY A 78 7.22 -9.11 -22.92
C GLY A 78 8.53 -8.56 -22.40
N ARG A 79 8.57 -7.30 -21.92
CA ARG A 79 9.71 -6.71 -21.23
C ARG A 79 9.36 -6.40 -19.79
N GLU A 80 10.22 -6.84 -18.88
CA GLU A 80 10.22 -6.44 -17.48
C GLU A 80 10.53 -4.93 -17.36
N ARG A 81 9.89 -4.28 -16.39
CA ARG A 81 9.90 -2.83 -16.19
C ARG A 81 10.39 -2.48 -14.81
N GLU A 82 11.28 -1.51 -14.75
CA GLU A 82 11.82 -1.00 -13.49
C GLU A 82 10.82 -0.06 -12.80
N ASN A 83 10.90 0.02 -11.47
CA ASN A 83 10.07 0.90 -10.63
C ASN A 83 10.13 2.38 -11.06
N GLY A 84 11.28 2.84 -11.53
CA GLY A 84 11.50 4.23 -11.95
C GLY A 84 11.03 4.55 -13.37
N GLU A 85 10.60 3.56 -14.15
CA GLU A 85 10.08 3.81 -15.49
C GLU A 85 8.68 4.42 -15.43
N TYR A 86 8.40 5.37 -16.33
CA TYR A 86 7.08 5.98 -16.46
C TYR A 86 6.23 5.25 -17.51
N LEU A 87 4.92 5.19 -17.26
CA LEU A 87 3.96 4.48 -18.10
C LEU A 87 3.87 5.08 -19.51
N ASP A 88 3.86 6.41 -19.62
CA ASP A 88 3.84 7.14 -20.89
C ASP A 88 5.10 6.90 -21.74
N ILE A 89 6.29 6.95 -21.12
CA ILE A 89 7.58 6.68 -21.78
C ILE A 89 7.61 5.25 -22.33
N CYS A 90 7.01 4.31 -21.59
CA CYS A 90 6.93 2.91 -22.00
C CYS A 90 5.84 2.64 -23.04
N GLY A 91 5.05 3.64 -23.43
CA GLY A 91 3.97 3.52 -24.41
C GLY A 91 2.78 2.72 -23.89
N VAL A 92 2.52 2.78 -22.57
CA VAL A 92 1.31 2.24 -21.95
C VAL A 92 0.14 3.18 -22.27
N LYS A 93 -0.97 2.61 -22.74
CA LYS A 93 -2.21 3.32 -23.13
C LYS A 93 -3.40 2.83 -22.30
N ASP A 94 -4.57 3.46 -22.46
CA ASP A 94 -5.80 2.98 -21.82
C ASP A 94 -6.08 1.52 -22.22
N ARG A 95 -6.51 0.73 -21.24
CA ARG A 95 -6.79 -0.71 -21.32
C ARG A 95 -5.61 -1.58 -21.74
N SER A 96 -4.39 -1.10 -21.54
CA SER A 96 -3.19 -1.91 -21.75
C SER A 96 -3.15 -3.10 -20.81
N ASN A 97 -2.70 -4.24 -21.33
CA ASN A 97 -2.48 -5.44 -20.53
C ASN A 97 -1.05 -5.46 -20.00
N LEU A 98 -0.91 -5.56 -18.68
CA LEU A 98 0.34 -5.77 -17.97
C LEU A 98 0.27 -7.14 -17.30
N VAL A 99 1.42 -7.77 -17.10
CA VAL A 99 1.54 -9.02 -16.33
C VAL A 99 2.39 -8.73 -15.12
N LEU A 100 1.84 -8.97 -13.94
CA LEU A 100 2.60 -8.97 -12.70
C LEU A 100 3.16 -10.37 -12.48
N ILE A 101 4.46 -10.46 -12.27
CA ILE A 101 5.17 -11.67 -11.87
C ILE A 101 5.85 -11.42 -10.53
N GLU A 102 5.98 -12.47 -9.73
CA GLU A 102 6.77 -12.42 -8.51
C GLU A 102 8.24 -12.70 -8.85
N ASP A 103 9.18 -11.97 -8.24
CA ASP A 103 10.61 -12.20 -8.42
C ASP A 103 10.99 -13.61 -7.96
N LEU A 104 11.66 -14.35 -8.86
CA LEU A 104 12.13 -15.71 -8.61
C LEU A 104 13.04 -15.80 -7.38
N SER A 105 13.83 -14.76 -7.12
CA SER A 105 14.74 -14.71 -5.96
C SER A 105 13.96 -14.67 -4.64
N SER A 106 12.83 -13.99 -4.63
CA SER A 106 11.95 -13.89 -3.46
C SER A 106 11.20 -15.19 -3.20
N ILE A 107 10.70 -15.84 -4.25
CA ILE A 107 10.12 -17.19 -4.17
C ILE A 107 11.12 -18.18 -3.57
N GLN A 108 12.38 -18.16 -4.05
CA GLN A 108 13.44 -19.05 -3.57
C GLN A 108 13.76 -18.82 -2.09
N ARG A 109 13.91 -17.55 -1.68
CA ARG A 109 14.16 -17.19 -0.27
C ARG A 109 13.05 -17.71 0.64
N ARG A 110 11.79 -17.49 0.27
CA ARG A 110 10.62 -17.96 1.02
C ARG A 110 10.58 -19.48 1.13
N PHE A 111 10.90 -20.19 0.04
CA PHE A 111 10.95 -21.66 0.04
C PHE A 111 12.01 -22.21 1.01
N ILE A 112 13.22 -21.65 0.98
CA ILE A 112 14.31 -22.04 1.89
C ILE A 112 13.92 -21.77 3.34
N GLN A 113 13.31 -20.61 3.62
CA GLN A 113 12.86 -20.25 4.96
C GLN A 113 11.77 -21.19 5.46
N MET A 114 10.77 -21.50 4.64
CA MET A 114 9.68 -22.43 4.98
C MET A 114 10.23 -23.81 5.33
N ARG A 115 11.21 -24.32 4.58
CA ARG A 115 11.87 -25.60 4.87
C ARG A 115 12.63 -25.58 6.20
N ARG A 116 13.28 -24.46 6.55
CA ARG A 116 13.93 -24.30 7.87
C ARG A 116 12.90 -24.27 8.99
N ASN A 117 11.83 -23.49 8.81
CA ASN A 117 10.76 -23.36 9.79
C ASN A 117 10.06 -24.69 10.05
N ALA A 118 9.82 -25.50 9.02
CA ALA A 118 9.25 -26.84 9.18
C ALA A 118 10.12 -27.72 10.10
N LYS A 119 11.44 -27.71 9.92
CA LYS A 119 12.37 -28.45 10.81
C LYS A 119 12.31 -27.94 12.25
N ILE A 120 12.26 -26.62 12.42
CA ILE A 120 12.14 -26.00 13.75
C ILE A 120 10.83 -26.44 14.40
N GLN A 121 9.70 -26.38 13.67
CA GLN A 121 8.40 -26.81 14.17
C GLN A 121 8.38 -28.28 14.58
N THR A 122 9.02 -29.17 13.80
CA THR A 122 9.16 -30.58 14.19
C THR A 122 9.92 -30.74 15.50
N ALA A 123 11.05 -30.02 15.68
CA ALA A 123 11.82 -30.07 16.92
C ALA A 123 11.04 -29.47 18.10
N THR A 124 10.34 -28.35 17.90
CA THR A 124 9.48 -27.74 18.91
C THR A 124 8.32 -28.67 19.31
N GLY A 125 7.72 -29.39 18.37
CA GLY A 125 6.72 -30.42 18.65
C GLY A 125 7.26 -31.51 19.58
N ALA A 126 8.42 -32.07 19.26
CA ALA A 126 9.06 -33.09 20.10
C ALA A 126 9.42 -32.58 21.51
N ILE A 127 9.85 -31.32 21.63
CA ILE A 127 10.10 -30.68 22.94
C ILE A 127 8.80 -30.56 23.74
N ASN A 128 7.70 -30.12 23.10
CA ASN A 128 6.40 -29.99 23.76
C ASN A 128 5.88 -31.35 24.25
N ASP A 129 6.08 -32.42 23.49
CA ASP A 129 5.70 -33.77 23.92
C ASP A 129 6.44 -34.19 25.19
N ILE A 130 7.74 -33.86 25.30
CA ILE A 130 8.54 -34.11 26.51
C ILE A 130 8.00 -33.28 27.69
N ILE A 131 7.67 -32.00 27.45
CA ILE A 131 7.10 -31.12 28.49
C ILE A 131 5.79 -31.70 29.02
N LEU A 132 4.90 -32.18 28.15
CA LEU A 132 3.63 -32.80 28.56
C LEU A 132 3.85 -34.06 29.42
N GLN A 133 4.84 -34.88 29.08
CA GLN A 133 5.18 -36.05 29.89
C GLN A 133 5.76 -35.65 31.25
N LEU A 134 6.59 -34.61 31.30
CA LEU A 134 7.14 -34.08 32.56
C LEU A 134 6.04 -33.52 33.46
N ASP A 135 5.08 -32.76 32.91
CA ASP A 135 3.95 -32.21 33.66
C ASP A 135 3.08 -33.33 34.27
N HIS A 136 2.81 -34.39 33.49
CA HIS A 136 2.09 -35.56 33.98
C HIS A 136 2.83 -36.24 35.14
N LEU A 137 4.15 -36.47 35.00
CA LEU A 137 4.96 -37.06 36.07
C LEU A 137 5.01 -36.18 37.32
N ALA A 138 5.11 -34.86 37.14
CA ALA A 138 5.09 -33.91 38.26
C ALA A 138 3.76 -33.96 39.03
N GLN A 139 2.63 -34.05 38.31
CA GLN A 139 1.31 -34.24 38.93
C GLN A 139 1.25 -35.55 39.72
N GLN A 140 1.75 -36.66 39.16
CA GLN A 140 1.79 -37.93 39.87
C GLN A 140 2.59 -37.82 41.18
N ILE A 141 3.81 -37.25 41.14
CA ILE A 141 4.65 -37.05 42.32
C ILE A 141 3.91 -36.21 43.38
N HIS A 142 3.25 -35.13 42.97
CA HIS A 142 2.48 -34.29 43.88
C HIS A 142 1.37 -35.08 44.60
N THR A 143 0.61 -35.90 43.86
CA THR A 143 -0.45 -36.72 44.47
C THR A 143 0.08 -37.70 45.51
N TYR A 144 1.19 -38.39 45.23
CA TYR A 144 1.81 -39.31 46.19
C TYR A 144 2.32 -38.58 47.44
N ALA A 145 2.91 -37.40 47.27
CA ALA A 145 3.41 -36.60 48.40
C ALA A 145 2.28 -36.08 49.31
N THR A 146 1.09 -35.79 48.76
CA THR A 146 -0.07 -35.34 49.55
C THR A 146 -0.85 -36.47 50.23
N LEU A 147 -0.61 -37.72 49.82
CA LEU A 147 -1.29 -38.91 50.37
C LEU A 147 -0.46 -39.63 51.45
N SER A 148 0.81 -39.24 51.65
CA SER A 148 1.73 -39.74 52.68
C SER A 148 1.76 -38.84 53.91
#